data_AF-A0A843L1F5-F1
#
_entry.id   AF-A0A843L1F5-F1
#
_cell.length_a   1.000
_cell.length_b   1.000
_cell.length_c   1.000
_cell.angle_alpha   90.00
_cell.angle_beta   90.00
_cell.angle_gamma   90.00
#
_symmetry.space_group_name_H-M   'P 1'
#
loop_
_entity.id
_entity.type
_entity.pdbx_description
1 polymer ?
#
loop_
_entity_poly.entity_id
_entity_poly.type
_entity_poly.pdbx_seq_one_letter_code
_entity_poly.pdbx_strand_id
1 'polypeptide(L)'
;MDGARPFVTAIDSLGITTSFASSFYSWRTGAILRSYLKTSVAVDTGNQVITGVRISRSFTHDIVHARSLLRQSHCTRRSEAYVLDKGYDSEQINRQIRK
;
A
#
# COMPACT_ATOMS: atom_id res chain seq x y z
N MET A 1 6.29 -5.94 -35.45
CA MET A 1 6.73 -5.91 -34.03
C MET A 1 5.48 -5.76 -33.22
N ASP A 2 5.00 -6.85 -32.64
CA ASP A 2 3.80 -6.80 -31.79
C ASP A 2 4.10 -5.93 -30.58
N GLY A 3 3.38 -4.80 -30.48
CA GLY A 3 3.54 -3.82 -29.41
C GLY A 3 3.05 -4.38 -28.09
N ALA A 4 3.88 -5.20 -27.44
CA ALA A 4 3.62 -5.68 -26.10
C ALA A 4 3.50 -4.46 -25.17
N ARG A 5 2.34 -4.31 -24.53
CA ARG A 5 2.15 -3.27 -23.52
C ARG A 5 3.12 -3.56 -22.36
N PRO A 6 3.91 -2.58 -21.91
CA PRO A 6 4.85 -2.79 -20.82
C PRO A 6 4.09 -3.23 -19.57
N PHE A 7 4.67 -4.15 -18.80
CA PHE A 7 4.07 -4.56 -17.53
C PHE A 7 4.30 -3.48 -16.48
N VAL A 8 3.23 -2.76 -16.14
CA VAL A 8 3.26 -1.64 -15.20
C VAL A 8 2.46 -2.01 -13.96
N THR A 9 3.05 -1.82 -12.78
CA THR A 9 2.36 -1.95 -11.50
C THR A 9 2.07 -0.58 -10.91
N ALA A 10 0.82 -0.31 -10.60
CA ALA A 10 0.41 0.86 -9.82
C ALA A 10 0.31 0.48 -8.34
N ILE A 11 0.75 1.36 -7.44
CA ILE A 11 0.54 1.19 -5.99
C ILE A 11 -0.09 2.45 -5.43
N ASP A 12 -1.13 2.25 -4.64
CA ASP A 12 -1.81 3.31 -3.91
C ASP A 12 -2.22 2.86 -2.50
N SER A 13 -2.53 3.82 -1.63
CA SER A 13 -3.01 3.57 -0.28
C SER A 13 -4.24 4.37 0.09
N LEU A 14 -5.07 3.77 0.93
CA LEU A 14 -6.22 4.40 1.54
C LEU A 14 -6.16 4.23 3.06
N GLY A 15 -6.36 5.33 3.77
CA GLY A 15 -6.59 5.34 5.22
C GLY A 15 -8.08 5.44 5.55
N ILE A 16 -8.59 4.52 6.35
CA ILE A 16 -9.95 4.54 6.89
C ILE A 16 -9.86 4.70 8.41
N THR A 17 -10.48 5.74 8.95
CA THR A 17 -10.66 5.88 10.39
C THR A 17 -11.91 5.11 10.79
N THR A 18 -11.74 3.99 11.48
CA THR A 18 -12.88 3.25 12.04
C THR A 18 -13.34 3.92 13.33
N SER A 19 -14.67 4.03 13.50
CA SER A 19 -15.36 4.87 14.48
C SER A 19 -14.78 4.83 15.89
N PHE A 20 -14.81 5.99 16.55
CA PHE A 20 -14.54 6.15 17.97
C PHE A 20 -15.38 5.16 18.79
N ALA A 21 -14.78 4.55 19.82
CA ALA A 21 -15.59 3.92 20.87
C ALA A 21 -16.57 4.94 21.47
N SER A 22 -17.79 4.49 21.80
CA SER A 22 -18.81 5.36 22.41
C SER A 22 -18.26 6.03 23.67
N SER A 23 -18.75 7.23 24.00
CA SER A 23 -18.29 7.99 25.17
C SER A 23 -18.34 7.15 26.46
N PHE A 24 -19.34 6.27 26.59
CA PHE A 24 -19.50 5.35 27.71
C PHE A 24 -18.43 4.24 27.77
N TYR A 25 -18.05 3.67 26.62
CA TYR A 25 -16.98 2.67 26.55
C TYR A 25 -15.60 3.29 26.85
N SER A 26 -15.34 4.48 26.28
CA SER A 26 -14.09 5.21 26.50
C SER A 26 -13.96 5.68 27.95
N TRP A 27 -15.04 6.16 28.57
CA TRP A 27 -15.07 6.53 30.00
C TRP A 27 -14.80 5.33 30.92
N ARG A 28 -15.43 4.17 30.65
CA ARG A 28 -15.25 2.96 31.46
C ARG A 28 -13.83 2.39 31.38
N THR A 29 -13.23 2.40 30.18
CA THR A 29 -11.93 1.75 29.93
C THR A 29 -10.75 2.71 30.05
N GLY A 30 -10.99 4.03 30.12
CA GLY A 30 -9.95 5.06 30.10
C GLY A 30 -9.19 5.17 28.77
N ALA A 31 -9.59 4.40 27.74
CA ALA A 31 -8.89 4.32 26.47
C ALA A 31 -9.74 4.91 25.34
N ILE A 32 -9.17 5.86 24.59
CA ILE A 32 -9.75 6.31 23.33
C ILE A 32 -9.38 5.29 22.24
N LEU A 33 -10.31 4.40 21.89
CA LEU A 33 -10.16 3.54 20.72
C LEU A 33 -10.38 4.37 19.45
N ARG A 34 -9.29 4.89 18.89
CA ARG A 34 -9.21 5.30 17.48
C ARG A 34 -8.50 4.19 16.73
N SER A 35 -9.26 3.29 16.11
CA SER A 35 -8.67 2.31 15.19
C SER A 35 -8.52 2.97 13.83
N TYR A 36 -7.30 2.98 13.31
CA TYR A 36 -6.99 3.47 11.97
C TYR A 36 -6.62 2.29 11.10
N LEU A 37 -7.29 2.09 9.99
CA LEU A 37 -6.98 1.05 9.02
C LEU A 37 -6.29 1.70 7.83
N LYS A 38 -5.02 1.38 7.61
CA LYS A 38 -4.33 1.71 6.36
C LYS A 38 -4.28 0.49 5.47
N THR A 39 -4.83 0.62 4.28
CA THR A 39 -4.82 -0.43 3.26
C THR A 39 -4.05 0.09 2.06
N SER A 40 -3.06 -0.67 1.61
CA SER A 40 -2.29 -0.37 0.40
C SER A 40 -2.34 -1.56 -0.54
N VAL A 41 -2.50 -1.29 -1.83
CA VAL A 41 -2.71 -2.31 -2.86
C VAL A 41 -1.77 -2.04 -4.03
N ALA A 42 -1.20 -3.10 -4.58
CA ALA A 42 -0.45 -3.10 -5.83
C ALA A 42 -1.26 -3.81 -6.92
N VAL A 43 -1.39 -3.19 -8.09
CA VAL A 43 -2.22 -3.67 -9.20
C VAL A 43 -1.41 -3.66 -10.49
N ASP A 44 -1.43 -4.77 -11.22
CA ASP A 44 -1.01 -4.82 -12.62
C ASP A 44 -2.02 -4.04 -13.46
N THR A 45 -1.59 -2.92 -14.06
CA THR A 45 -2.49 -2.04 -14.82
C THR A 45 -2.88 -2.62 -16.17
N GLY A 46 -2.16 -3.62 -16.68
CA GLY A 46 -2.46 -4.28 -17.95
C GLY A 46 -3.65 -5.22 -17.82
N ASN A 47 -3.61 -6.12 -16.82
CA ASN A 47 -4.65 -7.13 -16.61
C ASN A 47 -5.65 -6.77 -15.49
N GLN A 48 -5.45 -5.64 -14.79
CA GLN A 48 -6.24 -5.20 -13.64
C GLN A 48 -6.25 -6.22 -12.49
N VAL A 49 -5.15 -6.95 -12.33
CA VAL A 49 -5.00 -7.98 -11.29
C VAL A 49 -4.26 -7.41 -10.09
N ILE A 50 -4.78 -7.70 -8.89
CA ILE A 50 -4.10 -7.35 -7.63
C ILE A 50 -2.86 -8.25 -7.48
N THR A 51 -1.68 -7.64 -7.44
CA THR A 51 -0.39 -8.34 -7.28
C THR A 51 0.17 -8.24 -5.87
N GLY A 52 -0.40 -7.39 -5.02
CA GLY A 52 -0.02 -7.28 -3.61
C GLY A 52 -1.00 -6.49 -2.76
N VAL A 53 -1.07 -6.83 -1.47
CA VAL A 53 -1.91 -6.15 -0.48
C VAL A 53 -1.15 -6.01 0.85
N ARG A 54 -1.30 -4.86 1.51
CA ARG A 54 -0.79 -4.61 2.87
C ARG A 54 -1.79 -3.82 3.70
N ILE A 55 -2.20 -4.39 4.83
CA ILE A 55 -3.17 -3.77 5.77
C ILE A 55 -2.52 -3.57 7.14
N SER A 56 -2.59 -2.35 7.68
CA SER A 56 -2.08 -2.01 9.02
C SER A 56 -3.15 -1.32 9.86
N ARG A 57 -3.17 -1.59 11.16
CA ARG A 57 -4.14 -1.02 12.13
C ARG A 57 -3.62 0.24 12.84
N SER A 58 -2.69 0.95 12.20
CA SER A 58 -2.00 2.12 12.76
C SER A 58 -1.71 3.14 11.68
N PHE A 59 -1.57 4.41 12.07
CA PHE A 59 -1.13 5.49 11.18
C PHE A 59 0.30 5.21 10.71
N THR A 60 0.43 4.69 9.50
CA THR A 60 1.69 4.17 8.96
C THR A 60 2.04 4.94 7.69
N HIS A 61 3.31 5.31 7.53
CA HIS A 61 3.77 5.93 6.28
C HIS A 61 3.72 4.94 5.11
N ASP A 62 3.41 5.45 3.93
CA ASP A 62 3.32 4.68 2.68
C ASP A 62 4.59 3.92 2.34
N ILE A 63 5.74 4.52 2.64
CA ILE A 63 7.05 3.93 2.47
C ILE A 63 7.19 2.58 3.20
N VAL A 64 6.55 2.41 4.35
CA VAL A 64 6.58 1.16 5.12
C VAL A 64 5.83 0.06 4.39
N HIS A 65 4.69 0.37 3.76
CA HIS A 65 3.91 -0.59 2.99
C HIS A 65 4.56 -0.90 1.63
N ALA A 66 5.17 0.09 0.99
CA ALA A 66 5.80 -0.01 -0.33
C ALA A 66 6.78 -1.18 -0.41
N ARG A 67 7.64 -1.34 0.60
CA ARG A 67 8.64 -2.43 0.62
C ARG A 67 8.00 -3.81 0.49
N SER A 68 6.89 -4.02 1.22
CA SER A 68 6.18 -5.31 1.22
C SER A 68 5.47 -5.52 -0.11
N LEU A 69 4.86 -4.48 -0.67
CA LEU A 69 4.11 -4.54 -1.92
C LEU A 69 5.03 -4.79 -3.11
N LEU A 70 6.14 -4.06 -3.23
CA LEU A 70 7.14 -4.28 -4.27
C LEU A 70 7.68 -5.72 -4.25
N ARG A 71 7.91 -6.28 -3.05
CA ARG A 71 8.33 -7.68 -2.92
C ARG A 71 7.26 -8.66 -3.39
N GLN A 72 6.00 -8.45 -3.03
CA GLN A 72 4.88 -9.28 -3.46
C GLN A 72 4.68 -9.22 -4.99
N SER A 73 4.73 -8.02 -5.57
CA SER A 73 4.66 -7.83 -7.02
C SER A 73 5.83 -8.51 -7.74
N HIS A 74 7.07 -8.36 -7.24
CA HIS A 74 8.26 -9.05 -7.79
C HIS A 74 8.16 -10.58 -7.73
N CYS A 75 7.56 -11.15 -6.68
CA CYS A 75 7.35 -12.61 -6.59
C CYS A 75 6.35 -13.12 -7.65
N THR A 76 5.38 -12.30 -8.05
CA THR A 76 4.39 -12.68 -9.06
C THR A 76 4.96 -12.52 -10.46
N ARG A 77 5.39 -11.31 -10.80
CA ARG A 77 6.03 -10.96 -12.07
C ARG A 77 6.72 -9.61 -11.90
N ARG A 78 8.01 -9.56 -12.22
CA ARG A 78 8.77 -8.30 -12.15
C ARG A 78 8.18 -7.29 -13.13
N SER A 79 7.89 -6.09 -12.63
CA SER A 79 7.37 -5.00 -13.47
C SER A 79 8.48 -4.23 -14.14
N GLU A 80 8.22 -3.76 -15.35
CA GLU A 80 9.11 -2.89 -16.12
C GLU A 80 9.05 -1.46 -15.60
N ALA A 81 7.88 -1.04 -15.10
CA ALA A 81 7.69 0.26 -14.47
C ALA A 81 6.75 0.17 -13.26
N TYR A 82 6.94 1.11 -12.33
CA TYR A 82 6.06 1.31 -11.19
C TYR A 82 5.51 2.74 -11.23
N VAL A 83 4.19 2.85 -11.03
CA VAL A 83 3.50 4.14 -10.89
C VAL A 83 3.06 4.27 -9.45
N LEU A 84 3.57 5.30 -8.77
CA LEU A 84 3.37 5.54 -7.35
C LEU A 84 3.03 7.02 -7.14
N ASP A 85 2.31 7.33 -6.06
CA ASP A 85 2.12 8.71 -5.64
C ASP A 85 3.44 9.38 -5.16
N LYS A 86 3.41 10.70 -4.96
CA LYS A 86 4.57 11.47 -4.47
C LYS A 86 4.98 11.09 -3.03
N GLY A 87 4.07 10.58 -2.22
CA GLY A 87 4.35 10.10 -0.86
C GLY A 87 5.27 8.87 -0.84
N TYR A 88 5.42 8.17 -1.96
CA TYR A 88 6.40 7.10 -2.15
C TYR A 88 7.78 7.58 -2.64
N ASP A 89 7.96 8.88 -2.88
CA ASP A 89 9.25 9.43 -3.33
C ASP A 89 10.30 9.31 -2.22
N SER A 90 11.09 8.25 -2.31
CA SER A 90 12.22 7.99 -1.41
C SER A 90 13.29 7.20 -2.14
N GLU A 91 14.55 7.56 -1.90
CA GLU A 91 15.71 6.87 -2.47
C GLU A 91 15.72 5.37 -2.12
N GLN A 92 15.18 5.04 -0.95
CA GLN A 92 15.03 3.67 -0.51
C GLN A 92 14.09 2.85 -1.41
N ILE A 93 12.95 3.42 -1.82
CA ILE A 93 12.02 2.78 -2.75
C ILE A 93 12.65 2.69 -4.14
N ASN A 94 13.32 3.76 -4.58
CA ASN A 94 14.04 3.78 -5.85
C ASN A 94 15.05 2.62 -5.94
N ARG A 95 15.85 2.43 -4.88
CA ARG A 95 16.78 1.29 -4.77
C ARG A 95 16.10 -0.07 -4.78
N GLN A 96 14.90 -0.19 -4.20
CA GLN A 96 14.16 -1.46 -4.21
C GLN A 96 13.58 -1.81 -5.57
N ILE A 97 13.11 -0.81 -6.33
CA ILE A 97 12.60 -1.01 -7.69
C ILE A 97 13.73 -1.46 -8.63
N ARG A 98 14.94 -0.93 -8.44
CA ARG A 98 16.12 -1.29 -9.23
C ARG A 98 16.67 -2.68 -8.93
N LYS A 99 16.40 -3.26 -7.75
CA LYS A 99 16.83 -4.60 -7.37
C LYS A 99 15.98 -5.67 -8.05
#